data_AF-A0AA88YX32-F1
#
_entry.id   AF-A0AA88YX32-F1
#
_cell.length_a   1.000
_cell.length_b   1.000
_cell.length_c   1.000
_cell.angle_alpha   90.00
_cell.angle_beta   90.00
_cell.angle_gamma   90.00
#
_symmetry.space_group_name_H-M   'P 1'
#
loop_
_entity.id
_entity.type
_entity.pdbx_description
1 polymer ?
#
loop_
_entity_poly.entity_id
_entity_poly.type
_entity_poly.pdbx_seq_one_letter_code
_entity_poly.pdbx_strand_id
1 'polypeptide(L)'
;MAGDWRGDACNVVLALARIWYSAATGGIASKDVAATWVLERLPDARRPVVAAARAAYLDGEAGAAILSDEPLAEFIGYARRTVESMLSR
;
A
#
# COMPACT_ATOMS: atom_id res chain seq x y z
N MET A 1 15.76 15.54 -12.20
CA MET A 1 15.56 15.31 -10.76
C MET A 1 14.14 14.80 -10.55
N ALA A 2 13.90 13.49 -10.70
CA ALA A 2 12.57 12.87 -10.57
C ALA A 2 12.65 11.56 -9.75
N GLY A 3 13.64 11.48 -8.86
CA GLY A 3 14.02 10.26 -8.14
C GLY A 3 13.31 10.05 -6.80
N ASP A 4 13.05 11.11 -6.03
CA ASP A 4 12.58 10.95 -4.64
C ASP A 4 11.08 10.67 -4.50
N TRP A 5 10.23 11.31 -5.32
CA TRP A 5 8.77 11.20 -5.18
C TRP A 5 8.24 9.77 -5.35
N ARG A 6 8.87 9.00 -6.24
CA ARG A 6 8.49 7.60 -6.51
C ARG A 6 8.79 6.69 -5.33
N GLY A 7 9.93 6.89 -4.67
CA GLY A 7 10.29 6.18 -3.45
C GLY A 7 9.35 6.52 -2.30
N ASP A 8 8.97 7.79 -2.19
CA ASP A 8 8.02 8.26 -1.18
C ASP A 8 6.62 7.66 -1.37
N ALA A 9 6.10 7.64 -2.60
CA ALA A 9 4.81 7.03 -2.92
C ALA A 9 4.77 5.52 -2.57
N CYS A 10 5.84 4.77 -2.90
CA CYS A 10 5.95 3.36 -2.53
C CYS A 10 5.95 3.18 -1.00
N ASN A 11 6.73 4.01 -0.29
CA ASN A 11 6.82 3.96 1.16
C ASN A 11 5.47 4.27 1.83
N VAL A 12 4.71 5.24 1.31
CA VAL A 12 3.36 5.56 1.81
C VAL A 12 2.41 4.37 1.64
N VAL A 13 2.37 3.76 0.45
CA VAL A 13 1.51 2.59 0.18
C VAL A 13 1.83 1.43 1.13
N LEU A 14 3.11 1.12 1.31
CA LEU A 14 3.55 0.02 2.16
C LEU A 14 3.35 0.31 3.65
N ALA A 15 3.50 1.56 4.07
CA ALA A 15 3.20 1.98 5.44
C ALA A 15 1.71 1.83 5.74
N LEU A 16 0.84 2.26 4.83
CA LEU A 16 -0.61 2.07 4.96
C LEU A 16 -0.99 0.59 5.00
N ALA A 17 -0.35 -0.25 4.17
CA ALA A 17 -0.58 -1.68 4.22
C ALA A 17 -0.23 -2.30 5.58
N ARG A 18 0.88 -1.87 6.19
CA ARG A 18 1.26 -2.29 7.55
C ARG A 18 0.27 -1.83 8.62
N ILE A 19 -0.17 -0.56 8.56
CA ILE A 19 -1.16 -0.04 9.51
C ILE A 19 -2.45 -0.85 9.42
N TRP A 20 -2.91 -1.15 8.20
CA TRP A 20 -4.09 -1.96 7.99
C TRP A 20 -3.92 -3.38 8.52
N TYR A 21 -2.80 -4.04 8.22
CA TYR A 21 -2.48 -5.36 8.79
C TYR A 21 -2.54 -5.35 10.32
N SER A 22 -1.90 -4.36 10.96
CA SER A 22 -1.88 -4.25 12.41
C SER A 22 -3.25 -3.96 13.01
N ALA A 23 -4.05 -3.10 12.39
CA ALA A 23 -5.42 -2.83 12.82
C ALA A 23 -6.31 -4.07 12.74
N ALA A 24 -6.12 -4.91 11.72
CA ALA A 24 -6.94 -6.10 11.50
C ALA A 24 -6.51 -7.32 12.34
N THR A 25 -5.22 -7.45 12.67
CA THR A 25 -4.66 -8.66 13.29
C THR A 25 -4.09 -8.45 14.69
N GLY A 26 -3.85 -7.19 15.09
CA GLY A 26 -3.09 -6.85 16.29
C GLY A 26 -1.57 -7.11 16.18
N GLY A 27 -1.09 -7.65 15.07
CA GLY A 27 0.32 -8.02 14.87
C GLY A 27 1.13 -6.96 14.11
N ILE A 28 2.45 -7.08 14.14
CA ILE A 28 3.38 -6.27 13.34
C ILE A 28 4.00 -7.17 12.27
N ALA A 29 3.99 -6.71 11.02
CA ALA A 29 4.56 -7.42 9.88
C ALA A 29 5.56 -6.55 9.09
N SER A 30 6.42 -7.18 8.29
CA SER A 30 7.27 -6.49 7.31
C SER A 30 6.42 -5.86 6.19
N LYS A 31 7.00 -4.91 5.44
CA LYS A 31 6.30 -4.23 4.32
C LYS A 31 5.78 -5.21 3.27
N ASP A 32 6.59 -6.21 2.92
CA ASP A 32 6.23 -7.27 1.96
C ASP A 32 5.05 -8.13 2.44
N VAL A 33 5.15 -8.65 3.67
CA VAL A 33 4.10 -9.51 4.25
C VAL A 33 2.77 -8.75 4.37
N ALA A 34 2.81 -7.49 4.83
CA ALA A 34 1.63 -6.67 4.91
C ALA A 34 1.03 -6.36 3.53
N ALA A 35 1.86 -6.07 2.52
CA ALA A 35 1.41 -5.81 1.15
C ALA A 35 0.74 -7.05 0.53
N THR A 36 1.33 -8.23 0.71
CA THR A 36 0.75 -9.50 0.26
C THR A 36 -0.61 -9.74 0.92
N TRP A 37 -0.71 -9.55 2.23
CA TRP A 37 -1.96 -9.70 2.97
C TRP A 37 -3.06 -8.73 2.51
N VAL A 38 -2.68 -7.47 2.23
CA VAL A 38 -3.61 -6.46 1.72
C VAL A 38 -4.09 -6.80 0.30
N LEU A 39 -3.21 -7.29 -0.57
CA LEU A 39 -3.56 -7.65 -1.96
C LEU A 39 -4.68 -8.70 -2.04
N GLU A 40 -4.70 -9.67 -1.12
CA GLU A 40 -5.77 -10.67 -1.04
C GLU A 40 -7.13 -10.05 -0.71
N ARG A 41 -7.15 -8.94 0.03
CA ARG A 41 -8.37 -8.30 0.58
C ARG A 41 -8.84 -7.09 -0.23
N LEU A 42 -8.00 -6.60 -1.13
CA LEU A 42 -8.34 -5.48 -1.99
C LEU A 42 -9.30 -5.88 -3.13
N PRO A 43 -10.21 -4.99 -3.51
CA PRO A 43 -10.88 -5.07 -4.81
C PRO A 43 -9.88 -4.96 -5.96
N ASP A 44 -10.17 -5.62 -7.08
CA ASP A 44 -9.29 -5.69 -8.27
C ASP A 44 -8.79 -4.32 -8.75
N ALA A 45 -9.65 -3.29 -8.72
CA ALA A 45 -9.31 -1.95 -9.16
C ALA A 45 -8.12 -1.32 -8.40
N ARG A 46 -7.85 -1.74 -7.16
CA ARG A 46 -6.81 -1.15 -6.29
C ARG A 46 -5.59 -2.03 -6.13
N ARG A 47 -5.67 -3.30 -6.54
CA ARG A 47 -4.56 -4.28 -6.47
C ARG A 47 -3.29 -3.81 -7.21
N PRO A 48 -3.38 -3.19 -8.40
CA PRO A 48 -2.19 -2.77 -9.14
C PRO A 48 -1.28 -1.80 -8.37
N VAL A 49 -1.86 -0.89 -7.58
CA VAL A 49 -1.09 0.11 -6.80
C VAL A 49 -0.24 -0.56 -5.72
N VAL A 50 -0.81 -1.51 -4.97
CA VAL A 50 -0.08 -2.23 -3.91
C VAL A 50 0.91 -3.22 -4.50
N ALA A 51 0.56 -3.89 -5.61
CA ALA A 51 1.47 -4.80 -6.31
C ALA A 51 2.70 -4.06 -6.86
N ALA A 52 2.48 -2.88 -7.45
CA ALA A 52 3.53 -1.99 -7.92
C ALA A 52 4.45 -1.53 -6.78
N ALA A 53 3.88 -1.05 -5.66
CA ALA A 53 4.68 -0.63 -4.50
C ALA A 53 5.49 -1.79 -3.90
N ARG A 54 4.91 -3.00 -3.84
CA ARG A 54 5.60 -4.21 -3.38
C ARG A 54 6.76 -4.59 -4.30
N ALA A 55 6.54 -4.60 -5.62
CA ALA A 55 7.59 -4.90 -6.60
C ALA A 55 8.72 -3.87 -6.57
N ALA A 56 8.40 -2.58 -6.45
CA ALA A 56 9.42 -1.53 -6.31
C ALA A 56 10.26 -1.70 -5.03
N TYR A 57 9.65 -2.16 -3.93
CA TYR A 57 10.37 -2.40 -2.68
C TYR A 57 11.27 -3.65 -2.70
N LEU A 58 10.88 -4.69 -3.45
CA LEU A 58 11.65 -5.94 -3.55
C LEU A 58 12.74 -5.86 -4.63
N ASP A 59 12.41 -5.30 -5.79
CA ASP A 59 13.25 -5.36 -7.01
C ASP A 59 13.89 -4.00 -7.37
N GLY A 60 13.63 -2.95 -6.58
CA GLY A 60 14.33 -1.66 -6.64
C GLY A 60 13.93 -0.70 -7.77
N GLU A 61 13.46 -1.16 -8.93
CA GLU A 61 13.36 -0.27 -10.12
C GLU A 61 12.09 -0.39 -10.99
N ALA A 62 11.24 -1.42 -10.82
CA ALA A 62 10.19 -1.70 -11.83
C ALA A 62 8.76 -1.20 -11.50
N GLY A 63 8.41 -1.00 -10.24
CA GLY A 63 7.01 -0.76 -9.85
C GLY A 63 6.55 0.70 -9.88
N ALA A 64 7.47 1.65 -9.80
CA ALA A 64 7.13 3.05 -9.54
C ALA A 64 6.51 3.80 -10.73
N ALA A 65 6.49 3.23 -11.93
CA ALA A 65 5.86 3.82 -13.11
C ALA A 65 4.31 3.81 -13.03
N ILE A 66 3.74 2.89 -12.23
CA ILE A 66 2.29 2.68 -12.09
C ILE A 66 1.67 3.56 -10.99
N LEU A 67 2.50 4.17 -10.15
CA LEU A 67 2.07 5.10 -9.11
C LEU A 67 1.81 6.49 -9.73
N SER A 68 0.69 6.60 -10.43
CA SER A 68 0.11 7.90 -10.83
C SER A 68 -0.66 8.51 -9.64
N ASP A 69 -0.88 9.82 -9.65
CA ASP A 69 -1.50 10.52 -8.50
C ASP A 69 -2.94 10.04 -8.20
N GLU A 70 -3.78 9.84 -9.22
CA GLU A 70 -5.19 9.45 -9.02
C GLU A 70 -5.37 8.04 -8.41
N PRO A 71 -4.75 6.96 -8.95
CA PRO A 71 -4.85 5.63 -8.33
C PRO A 71 -4.26 5.58 -6.92
N LEU A 72 -3.22 6.36 -6.65
CA LEU A 72 -2.62 6.46 -5.32
C LEU A 72 -3.59 7.13 -4.33
N ALA A 73 -4.19 8.26 -4.71
CA ALA A 73 -5.18 8.95 -3.87
C ALA A 73 -6.41 8.06 -3.58
N GLU A 74 -6.89 7.33 -4.58
CA GLU A 74 -7.99 6.37 -4.39
C GLU A 74 -7.62 5.25 -3.42
N PHE A 75 -6.40 4.70 -3.51
CA PHE A 75 -5.91 3.70 -2.57
C PHE A 75 -5.82 4.26 -1.15
N ILE A 76 -5.21 5.44 -0.97
CA ILE A 76 -5.07 6.11 0.33
C ILE A 76 -6.44 6.32 0.98
N GLY A 77 -7.40 6.86 0.23
CA GLY A 77 -8.75 7.12 0.72
C GLY A 77 -9.47 5.84 1.16
N TYR A 78 -9.28 4.73 0.43
CA TYR A 78 -9.90 3.46 0.78
C TYR A 78 -9.22 2.76 1.96
N ALA A 79 -7.88 2.73 1.98
CA ALA A 79 -7.12 2.16 3.10
C ALA A 79 -7.48 2.88 4.40
N ARG A 80 -7.51 4.21 4.38
CA ARG A 80 -7.89 5.04 5.53
C ARG A 80 -9.30 4.68 6.05
N ARG A 81 -10.32 4.72 5.19
CA ARG A 81 -11.70 4.40 5.59
C ARG A 81 -11.81 2.99 6.17
N THR A 82 -11.11 2.04 5.58
CA THR A 82 -11.13 0.64 6.04
C THR A 82 -10.49 0.52 7.42
N VAL A 83 -9.33 1.12 7.63
CA VAL A 83 -8.66 1.13 8.95
C VAL A 83 -9.51 1.84 10.00
N GLU A 84 -10.04 3.02 9.70
CA GLU A 84 -10.91 3.76 10.62
C GLU A 84 -12.11 2.91 11.05
N SER A 85 -12.75 2.19 10.11
CA SER A 85 -13.88 1.30 10.43
C SER A 85 -13.50 0.09 11.30
N MET A 86 -12.24 -0.33 11.27
CA MET A 86 -11.72 -1.41 12.12
C MET A 86 -11.41 -0.93 13.53
N LEU A 87 -10.93 0.32 13.67
CA LEU A 87 -10.56 0.92 14.95
C LEU A 87 -11.75 1.53 15.69
N SER A 88 -12.84 1.85 14.99
CA SER A 88 -14.07 2.37 15.60
C SER A 88 -15.00 1.27 16.14
N ARG A 89 -14.50 0.03 16.28
CA ARG A 89 -15.26 -1.14 16.73
C ARG A 89 -14.94 -1.51 18.17
#